data_AF-A0A352Q657-F1
#
_entry.id   AF-A0A352Q657-F1
#
_cell.length_a   1.000
_cell.length_b   1.000
_cell.length_c   1.000
_cell.angle_alpha   90.00
_cell.angle_beta   90.00
_cell.angle_gamma   90.00
#
_symmetry.space_group_name_H-M   'P 1'
#
loop_
_entity.id
_entity.type
_entity.pdbx_description
1 polymer ?
#
loop_
_entity_poly.entity_id
_entity_poly.type
_entity_poly.pdbx_seq_one_letter_code
_entity_poly.pdbx_strand_id
1 'polypeptide(L)'
;MLTGELAYRLDRAVIKAEGAEHRIEDVFIRALSDKNESGIYGNAEIVAGSISSSDQSFKSMFNGPLTARLHMDYEGLDEPAFREYMVVNQRMNQGVYTAFLGGGDTSRLTELYEEEMQNVLHATAGLIKKGFKFDYGISVGGGGASSGFKLSADWVDDQDLVHKETLRQALAGIQAKLNVTIDKAFLSGDGQIMQIPVGMGYAVETPTGFASEAEFNRGELSLNGQAIPYTQMLGSALDQELPWRER
;
A
#
# COMPACT_ATOMS: atom_id res chain seq x y z
N MET A 1 1.05 -22.19 8.00
CA MET A 1 1.26 -22.67 6.63
C MET A 1 1.09 -21.46 5.71
N LEU A 2 2.09 -21.09 4.90
CA LEU A 2 1.96 -20.01 3.90
C LEU A 2 1.53 -20.52 2.52
N THR A 3 1.33 -21.83 2.37
CA THR A 3 0.74 -22.44 1.18
C THR A 3 -0.61 -23.06 1.54
N GLY A 4 -1.51 -23.14 0.56
CA GLY A 4 -2.86 -23.63 0.69
C GLY A 4 -3.91 -22.67 0.14
N GLU A 5 -5.17 -23.10 0.22
CA GLU A 5 -6.33 -22.30 -0.13
C GLU A 5 -7.08 -21.89 1.14
N LEU A 6 -7.44 -20.61 1.23
CA LEU A 6 -8.36 -20.07 2.20
C LEU A 6 -9.58 -19.55 1.47
N ALA A 7 -10.75 -20.09 1.80
CA ALA A 7 -12.03 -19.52 1.41
C ALA A 7 -12.85 -19.28 2.66
N TYR A 8 -13.26 -18.03 2.87
CA TYR A 8 -14.07 -17.62 4.02
C TYR A 8 -15.18 -16.69 3.57
N ARG A 9 -16.36 -16.88 4.13
CA ARG A 9 -17.52 -16.03 3.91
C ARG A 9 -18.11 -15.64 5.26
N LEU A 10 -18.40 -14.35 5.42
CA LEU A 10 -19.12 -13.80 6.56
C LEU A 10 -20.30 -12.98 6.03
N ASP A 11 -21.51 -13.44 6.35
CA ASP A 11 -22.73 -12.79 5.86
C ASP A 11 -22.89 -11.39 6.44
N ARG A 12 -22.57 -11.22 7.73
CA ARG A 12 -22.71 -9.92 8.42
C ARG A 12 -21.83 -9.79 9.65
N ALA A 13 -21.19 -8.64 9.80
CA ALA A 13 -20.66 -8.10 11.05
C ALA A 13 -21.40 -6.82 11.44
N VAL A 14 -21.73 -6.68 12.73
CA VAL A 14 -22.30 -5.45 13.29
C VAL A 14 -21.45 -5.01 14.47
N ILE A 15 -20.92 -3.79 14.39
CA ILE A 15 -20.10 -3.18 15.44
C ILE A 15 -20.87 -1.99 15.98
N LYS A 16 -21.07 -1.96 17.31
CA LYS A 16 -21.67 -0.84 18.02
C LYS A 16 -20.58 -0.11 18.79
N ALA A 17 -20.20 1.07 18.32
CA ALA A 17 -19.15 1.88 18.91
C ALA A 17 -19.58 3.34 18.92
N GLU A 18 -19.28 4.06 20.00
CA GLU A 18 -19.48 5.52 20.10
C GLU A 18 -20.91 6.01 19.78
N GLY A 19 -21.92 5.19 20.08
CA GLY A 19 -23.33 5.52 19.81
C GLY A 19 -23.75 5.33 18.34
N ALA A 20 -22.86 4.85 17.49
CA ALA A 20 -23.14 4.46 16.11
C ALA A 20 -23.16 2.94 15.94
N GLU A 21 -23.86 2.49 14.90
CA GLU A 21 -23.85 1.12 14.43
C GLU A 21 -23.20 1.08 13.05
N HIS A 22 -22.12 0.30 12.94
CA HIS A 22 -21.39 0.03 11.71
C HIS A 22 -21.72 -1.40 11.27
N ARG A 23 -22.03 -1.57 9.99
CA ARG A 23 -22.38 -2.86 9.40
C ARG A 23 -21.47 -3.15 8.23
N ILE A 24 -20.99 -4.39 8.18
CA ILE A 24 -20.31 -4.94 7.01
C ILE A 24 -21.07 -6.21 6.62
N GLU A 25 -21.53 -6.29 5.38
CA GLU A 25 -22.32 -7.39 4.85
C GLU A 25 -21.63 -8.01 3.63
N ASP A 26 -21.89 -9.31 3.42
CA ASP A 26 -21.38 -10.10 2.31
C ASP A 26 -19.86 -10.00 2.16
N VAL A 27 -19.14 -10.31 3.26
CA VAL A 27 -17.68 -10.38 3.24
C VAL A 27 -17.25 -11.72 2.65
N PHE A 28 -16.41 -11.67 1.63
CA PHE A 28 -15.79 -12.81 1.00
C PHE A 28 -14.27 -12.65 1.04
N ILE A 29 -13.57 -13.70 1.47
CA ILE A 29 -12.12 -13.79 1.42
C ILE A 29 -11.79 -15.05 0.63
N ARG A 30 -10.96 -14.89 -0.39
CA ARG A 30 -10.34 -16.00 -1.11
C ARG A 30 -8.85 -15.74 -1.22
N ALA A 31 -8.04 -16.67 -0.75
CA ALA A 31 -6.61 -16.62 -0.97
C ALA A 31 -6.13 -18.00 -1.42
N LEU A 32 -5.20 -18.00 -2.36
CA LEU A 32 -4.48 -19.17 -2.80
C LEU A 32 -2.99 -18.85 -2.75
N SER A 33 -2.22 -19.72 -2.13
CA SER A 33 -0.77 -19.59 -2.06
C SER A 33 -0.14 -20.94 -2.33
N ASP A 34 0.94 -20.93 -3.08
CA ASP A 34 1.75 -22.12 -3.34
C ASP A 34 3.23 -21.72 -3.44
N LYS A 35 4.12 -22.69 -3.63
CA LYS A 35 5.57 -22.49 -3.60
C LYS A 35 6.25 -23.24 -4.73
N ASN A 36 7.20 -22.56 -5.39
CA ASN A 36 8.11 -23.14 -6.37
C ASN A 36 9.57 -22.85 -5.98
N GLU A 37 10.51 -23.14 -6.89
CA GLU A 37 11.94 -22.90 -6.69
C GLU A 37 12.28 -21.41 -6.55
N SER A 38 11.48 -20.53 -7.17
CA SER A 38 11.64 -19.08 -7.13
C SER A 38 11.08 -18.45 -5.85
N GLY A 39 10.20 -19.14 -5.11
CA GLY A 39 9.64 -18.65 -3.85
C GLY A 39 8.15 -18.96 -3.68
N ILE A 40 7.48 -18.20 -2.81
CA ILE A 40 6.03 -18.26 -2.64
C ILE A 40 5.38 -17.39 -3.71
N TYR A 41 4.32 -17.92 -4.33
CA TYR A 41 3.44 -17.18 -5.22
C TYR A 41 1.98 -17.40 -4.83
N GLY A 42 1.10 -16.52 -5.27
CA GLY A 42 -0.31 -16.63 -4.96
C GLY A 42 -1.07 -15.35 -5.18
N ASN A 43 -2.34 -15.40 -4.78
CA ASN A 43 -3.25 -14.28 -4.85
C ASN A 43 -4.17 -14.26 -3.64
N ALA A 44 -4.63 -13.08 -3.26
CA ALA A 44 -5.65 -12.89 -2.23
C ALA A 44 -6.67 -11.86 -2.71
N GLU A 45 -7.94 -12.14 -2.44
CA GLU A 45 -9.06 -11.27 -2.72
C GLU A 45 -9.91 -11.18 -1.46
N ILE A 46 -10.23 -9.95 -1.06
CA ILE A 46 -11.16 -9.64 0.02
C ILE A 46 -12.21 -8.70 -0.56
N VAL A 47 -13.48 -9.07 -0.48
CA VAL A 47 -14.61 -8.26 -0.92
C VAL A 47 -15.53 -8.03 0.27
N ALA A 48 -15.98 -6.80 0.46
CA ALA A 48 -17.13 -6.46 1.29
C ALA A 48 -18.24 -5.92 0.39
N GLY A 49 -19.38 -6.62 0.36
CA GLY A 49 -20.51 -6.27 -0.51
C GLY A 49 -21.25 -5.01 -0.05
N SER A 50 -21.25 -4.71 1.25
CA SER A 50 -21.82 -3.46 1.77
C SER A 50 -21.16 -3.08 3.09
N ILE A 51 -20.72 -1.84 3.20
CA ILE A 51 -20.21 -1.18 4.39
C ILE A 51 -21.10 0.02 4.62
N SER A 52 -21.79 0.04 5.75
CA SER A 52 -22.67 1.16 6.12
C SER A 52 -22.46 1.54 7.56
N SER A 53 -22.80 2.78 7.88
CA SER A 53 -22.71 3.29 9.24
C SER A 53 -23.93 4.16 9.54
N SER A 54 -24.44 4.08 10.77
CA SER A 54 -25.41 5.06 11.27
C SER A 54 -24.75 6.38 11.67
N ASP A 55 -23.43 6.41 11.83
CA ASP A 55 -22.63 7.59 12.19
C ASP A 55 -22.84 8.74 11.19
N GLN A 56 -22.96 9.96 11.71
CA GLN A 56 -23.18 11.14 10.87
C GLN A 56 -21.93 11.58 10.13
N SER A 57 -20.73 11.38 10.71
CA SER A 57 -19.47 11.72 10.04
C SER A 57 -19.30 10.85 8.80
N PHE A 58 -19.55 9.54 8.91
CA PHE A 58 -19.56 8.64 7.76
C PHE A 58 -20.55 9.07 6.68
N LYS A 59 -21.81 9.36 7.04
CA LYS A 59 -22.84 9.81 6.10
C LYS A 59 -22.58 11.18 5.50
N SER A 60 -21.79 12.01 6.18
CA SER A 60 -21.36 13.32 5.68
C SER A 60 -20.20 13.22 4.69
N MET A 61 -19.45 12.11 4.69
CA MET A 61 -18.31 11.86 3.82
C MET A 61 -18.63 11.01 2.59
N PHE A 62 -19.59 10.08 2.70
CA PHE A 62 -19.90 9.12 1.64
C PHE A 62 -21.36 9.13 1.22
N ASN A 63 -21.59 9.05 -0.10
CA ASN A 63 -22.92 9.01 -0.69
C ASN A 63 -23.52 7.58 -0.70
N GLY A 64 -23.85 7.07 0.48
CA GLY A 64 -24.52 5.77 0.67
C GLY A 64 -23.60 4.64 1.16
N PRO A 65 -24.08 3.38 1.16
CA PRO A 65 -23.26 2.24 1.53
C PRO A 65 -22.13 2.01 0.52
N LEU A 66 -21.01 1.53 1.03
CA LEU A 66 -19.79 1.32 0.25
C LEU A 66 -19.58 -0.16 -0.02
N THR A 67 -19.13 -0.49 -1.21
CA THR A 67 -18.47 -1.76 -1.53
C THR A 67 -16.98 -1.58 -1.31
N ALA A 68 -16.26 -2.63 -0.90
CA ALA A 68 -14.80 -2.61 -0.85
C ALA A 68 -14.24 -3.87 -1.49
N ARG A 69 -13.12 -3.74 -2.20
CA ARG A 69 -12.36 -4.84 -2.76
C ARG A 69 -10.88 -4.60 -2.51
N LEU A 70 -10.22 -5.60 -1.95
CA LEU A 70 -8.78 -5.70 -1.89
C LEU A 70 -8.36 -6.89 -2.73
N HIS A 71 -7.34 -6.69 -3.56
CA HIS A 71 -6.74 -7.71 -4.41
C HIS A 71 -5.23 -7.64 -4.25
N MET A 72 -4.60 -8.80 -4.13
CA MET A 72 -3.16 -8.97 -4.11
C MET A 72 -2.77 -10.12 -5.02
N ASP A 73 -1.77 -9.93 -5.87
CA ASP A 73 -1.01 -11.00 -6.53
C ASP A 73 0.46 -10.85 -6.14
N TYR A 74 1.12 -11.98 -5.91
CA TYR A 74 2.54 -11.97 -5.58
C TYR A 74 3.24 -13.20 -6.13
N GLU A 75 4.52 -13.05 -6.41
CA GLU A 75 5.40 -14.10 -6.90
C GLU A 75 6.83 -13.87 -6.39
N GLY A 76 7.56 -14.96 -6.16
CA GLY A 76 8.97 -14.91 -5.78
C GLY A 76 9.22 -14.47 -4.33
N LEU A 77 8.21 -14.50 -3.46
CA LEU A 77 8.39 -14.08 -2.07
C LEU A 77 9.26 -15.08 -1.30
N ASP A 78 10.34 -14.59 -0.71
CA ASP A 78 11.09 -15.31 0.32
C ASP A 78 10.28 -15.34 1.62
N GLU A 79 9.98 -16.54 2.12
CA GLU A 79 9.11 -16.72 3.28
C GLU A 79 9.61 -16.02 4.56
N PRO A 80 10.87 -16.19 4.99
CA PRO A 80 11.42 -15.44 6.12
C PRO A 80 11.36 -13.93 5.93
N ALA A 81 11.82 -13.40 4.79
CA ALA A 81 11.82 -11.96 4.54
C ALA A 81 10.41 -11.39 4.47
N PHE A 82 9.45 -12.12 3.89
CA PHE A 82 8.06 -11.71 3.84
C PHE A 82 7.42 -11.65 5.22
N ARG A 83 7.71 -12.60 6.11
CA ARG A 83 7.23 -12.56 7.50
C ARG A 83 7.76 -11.35 8.25
N GLU A 84 9.05 -11.07 8.10
CA GLU A 84 9.68 -9.89 8.68
C GLU A 84 9.06 -8.60 8.15
N TYR A 85 8.91 -8.49 6.82
CA TYR A 85 8.25 -7.37 6.16
C TYR A 85 6.84 -7.15 6.70
N MET A 86 6.03 -8.20 6.85
CA MET A 86 4.67 -8.08 7.37
C MET A 86 4.65 -7.56 8.82
N VAL A 87 5.59 -7.99 9.66
CA VAL A 87 5.70 -7.50 11.05
C VAL A 87 6.12 -6.04 11.10
N VAL A 88 7.11 -5.63 10.28
CA VAL A 88 7.54 -4.23 10.17
C VAL A 88 6.41 -3.35 9.61
N ASN A 89 5.79 -3.76 8.50
CA ASN A 89 4.69 -3.05 7.86
C ASN A 89 3.48 -2.89 8.80
N GLN A 90 3.15 -3.92 9.59
CA GLN A 90 2.11 -3.82 10.60
C GLN A 90 2.43 -2.78 11.68
N ARG A 91 3.67 -2.76 12.19
CA ARG A 91 4.12 -1.78 13.19
C ARG A 91 4.09 -0.36 12.63
N MET A 92 4.62 -0.16 11.43
CA MET A 92 4.60 1.14 10.74
C MET A 92 3.17 1.64 10.54
N ASN A 93 2.27 0.80 10.01
CA ASN A 93 0.87 1.17 9.82
C ASN A 93 0.18 1.50 11.16
N GLN A 94 0.41 0.70 12.21
CA GLN A 94 -0.10 1.02 13.55
C GLN A 94 0.40 2.37 14.07
N GLY A 95 1.69 2.67 13.87
CA GLY A 95 2.29 3.97 14.22
C GLY A 95 1.64 5.13 13.46
N VAL A 96 1.47 4.98 12.15
CA VAL A 96 0.81 5.96 11.27
C VAL A 96 -0.64 6.18 11.70
N TYR A 97 -1.42 5.11 11.91
CA TYR A 97 -2.81 5.23 12.37
C TYR A 97 -2.91 5.91 13.74
N THR A 98 -2.03 5.56 14.67
CA THR A 98 -2.02 6.16 16.02
C THR A 98 -1.70 7.65 15.95
N ALA A 99 -0.78 8.07 15.07
CA ALA A 99 -0.45 9.48 14.87
C ALA A 99 -1.62 10.25 14.21
N PHE A 100 -2.28 9.67 13.20
CA PHE A 100 -3.45 10.27 12.56
C PHE A 100 -4.63 10.43 13.53
N LEU A 101 -4.89 9.43 14.37
CA LEU A 101 -5.96 9.46 15.37
C LEU A 101 -5.61 10.32 16.59
N GLY A 102 -4.32 10.54 16.86
CA GLY A 102 -3.81 11.28 18.03
C GLY A 102 -3.85 12.81 17.94
N GLY A 103 -4.44 13.39 16.89
CA GLY A 103 -4.64 14.84 16.80
C GLY A 103 -3.47 15.65 16.22
N GLY A 104 -2.61 15.04 15.41
CA GLY A 104 -1.69 15.78 14.54
C GLY A 104 -0.31 16.10 15.12
N ASP A 105 0.15 15.39 16.16
CA ASP A 105 1.57 15.44 16.55
C ASP A 105 2.42 14.64 15.55
N THR A 106 2.80 15.32 14.47
CA THR A 106 3.61 14.76 13.38
C THR A 106 5.08 14.57 13.75
N SER A 107 5.53 15.04 14.93
CA SER A 107 6.92 14.86 15.37
C SER A 107 7.27 13.40 15.63
N ARG A 108 6.31 12.63 16.18
CA ARG A 108 6.40 11.18 16.35
C ARG A 108 6.44 10.41 15.04
N LEU A 109 5.83 10.96 13.98
CA LEU A 109 5.93 10.36 12.66
C LEU A 109 7.38 10.42 12.17
N THR A 110 8.08 11.55 12.34
CA THR A 110 9.45 11.73 11.85
C THR A 110 10.44 10.73 12.47
N GLU A 111 10.37 10.51 13.78
CA GLU A 111 11.26 9.55 14.48
C GLU A 111 10.89 8.09 14.15
N LEU A 112 9.59 7.77 14.06
CA LEU A 112 9.13 6.47 13.55
C LEU A 112 9.57 6.24 12.10
N TYR A 113 9.58 7.29 11.29
CA TYR A 113 9.99 7.20 9.90
C TYR A 113 11.47 6.83 9.78
N GLU A 114 12.41 7.37 10.54
CA GLU A 114 13.83 7.04 10.30
C GLU A 114 14.19 5.57 10.60
N GLU A 115 13.85 5.07 11.79
CA GLU A 115 14.18 3.70 12.19
C GLU A 115 13.31 2.66 11.46
N GLU A 116 11.98 2.88 11.37
CA GLU A 116 11.12 1.92 10.68
C GLU A 116 11.31 1.98 9.16
N MET A 117 11.70 3.12 8.57
CA MET A 117 12.08 3.12 7.14
C MET A 117 13.34 2.30 6.92
N GLN A 118 14.34 2.35 7.80
CA GLN A 118 15.48 1.45 7.70
C GLN A 118 15.04 -0.01 7.79
N ASN A 119 14.18 -0.37 8.75
CA ASN A 119 13.65 -1.74 8.87
C ASN A 119 12.83 -2.17 7.64
N VAL A 120 12.00 -1.28 7.10
CA VAL A 120 11.23 -1.52 5.86
C VAL A 120 12.18 -1.70 4.70
N LEU A 121 13.22 -0.86 4.57
CA LEU A 121 14.24 -0.98 3.54
C LEU A 121 14.97 -2.32 3.65
N HIS A 122 15.40 -2.73 4.85
CA HIS A 122 16.04 -4.01 5.10
C HIS A 122 15.13 -5.20 4.75
N ALA A 123 13.87 -5.19 5.19
CA ALA A 123 12.91 -6.25 4.90
C ALA A 123 12.58 -6.32 3.39
N THR A 124 12.42 -5.16 2.75
CA THR A 124 12.23 -5.05 1.30
C THR A 124 13.48 -5.56 0.56
N ALA A 125 14.67 -5.28 1.07
CA ALA A 125 15.92 -5.80 0.53
C ALA A 125 15.96 -7.35 0.57
N GLY A 126 15.44 -7.96 1.64
CA GLY A 126 15.26 -9.41 1.74
C GLY A 126 14.34 -9.99 0.65
N LEU A 127 13.24 -9.31 0.35
CA LEU A 127 12.32 -9.67 -0.74
C LEU A 127 13.00 -9.52 -2.11
N ILE A 128 13.69 -8.40 -2.31
CA ILE A 128 14.46 -8.08 -3.52
C ILE A 128 15.46 -9.18 -3.86
N LYS A 129 16.23 -9.69 -2.87
CA LYS A 129 17.28 -10.72 -3.05
C LYS A 129 16.84 -11.97 -3.83
N LYS A 130 15.55 -12.30 -3.83
CA LYS A 130 15.02 -13.48 -4.52
C LYS A 130 14.29 -13.18 -5.83
N GLY A 131 14.18 -11.90 -6.20
CA GLY A 131 13.30 -11.43 -7.26
C GLY A 131 11.85 -11.55 -6.78
N PHE A 132 11.14 -10.44 -6.69
CA PHE A 132 9.73 -10.48 -6.29
C PHE A 132 8.89 -9.62 -7.23
N LYS A 133 7.66 -10.07 -7.43
CA LYS A 133 6.59 -9.30 -8.05
C LYS A 133 5.44 -9.18 -7.07
N PHE A 134 4.88 -7.98 -6.98
CA PHE A 134 3.79 -7.66 -6.07
C PHE A 134 2.82 -6.69 -6.74
N ASP A 135 1.60 -7.14 -6.99
CA ASP A 135 0.48 -6.32 -7.42
C ASP A 135 -0.53 -6.23 -6.28
N TYR A 136 -0.89 -5.02 -5.89
CA TYR A 136 -1.81 -4.74 -4.79
C TYR A 136 -2.80 -3.67 -5.20
N GLY A 137 -4.08 -3.90 -4.96
CA GLY A 137 -5.13 -2.94 -5.19
C GLY A 137 -6.14 -2.90 -4.06
N ILE A 138 -6.54 -1.70 -3.65
CA ILE A 138 -7.76 -1.47 -2.88
C ILE A 138 -8.66 -0.57 -3.69
N SER A 139 -9.94 -0.94 -3.79
CA SER A 139 -10.99 -0.02 -4.22
C SER A 139 -12.16 -0.03 -3.25
N VAL A 140 -12.81 1.12 -3.13
CA VAL A 140 -14.04 1.34 -2.40
C VAL A 140 -15.00 2.07 -3.33
N GLY A 141 -16.25 1.64 -3.43
CA GLY A 141 -17.20 2.21 -4.40
C GLY A 141 -18.62 2.32 -3.87
N GLY A 142 -19.40 3.24 -4.43
CA GLY A 142 -20.80 3.45 -4.11
C GLY A 142 -21.52 4.14 -5.27
N GLY A 143 -22.72 3.65 -5.63
CA GLY A 143 -23.59 4.32 -6.61
C GLY A 143 -22.97 4.52 -8.01
N GLY A 144 -22.04 3.66 -8.44
CA GLY A 144 -21.34 3.75 -9.74
C GLY A 144 -20.06 4.59 -9.73
N ALA A 145 -19.71 5.22 -8.60
CA ALA A 145 -18.46 5.95 -8.40
C ALA A 145 -17.52 5.18 -7.46
N SER A 146 -16.22 5.44 -7.56
CA SER A 146 -15.20 4.73 -6.77
C SER A 146 -14.02 5.58 -6.35
N SER A 147 -13.34 5.12 -5.32
CA SER A 147 -12.03 5.54 -4.87
C SER A 147 -11.14 4.30 -4.79
N GLY A 148 -9.87 4.42 -5.11
CA GLY A 148 -8.96 3.29 -4.98
C GLY A 148 -7.53 3.66 -5.21
N PHE A 149 -6.65 2.72 -4.87
CA PHE A 149 -5.27 2.77 -5.30
C PHE A 149 -4.80 1.40 -5.77
N LYS A 150 -3.82 1.41 -6.67
CA LYS A 150 -3.15 0.24 -7.19
C LYS A 150 -1.64 0.47 -7.15
N LEU A 151 -0.94 -0.39 -6.44
CA LEU A 151 0.51 -0.51 -6.44
C LEU A 151 0.90 -1.74 -7.27
N SER A 152 1.77 -1.56 -8.24
CA SER A 152 2.46 -2.65 -8.93
C SER A 152 3.94 -2.47 -8.66
N ALA A 153 4.63 -3.51 -8.19
CA ALA A 153 6.06 -3.51 -7.96
C ALA A 153 6.66 -4.78 -8.55
N ASP A 154 7.77 -4.62 -9.26
CA ASP A 154 8.45 -5.67 -9.98
C ASP A 154 9.97 -5.49 -9.87
N TRP A 155 10.67 -6.61 -9.75
CA TRP A 155 12.11 -6.67 -9.80
C TRP A 155 12.56 -7.05 -11.21
N VAL A 156 13.24 -6.13 -11.90
CA VAL A 156 13.46 -6.19 -13.37
C VAL A 156 14.91 -6.34 -13.80
N ASP A 157 15.85 -6.47 -12.87
CA ASP A 157 17.28 -6.71 -13.14
C ASP A 157 17.72 -8.05 -12.53
N ASP A 158 17.64 -9.13 -13.32
CA ASP A 158 17.95 -10.49 -12.83
C ASP A 158 19.45 -10.77 -12.63
N GLN A 159 20.33 -9.84 -13.04
CA GLN A 159 21.77 -10.05 -12.97
C GLN A 159 22.25 -10.00 -11.52
N ASP A 160 22.40 -11.20 -10.95
CA ASP A 160 22.91 -11.55 -9.63
C ASP A 160 22.74 -10.44 -8.59
N LEU A 161 21.49 -10.28 -8.15
CA LEU A 161 21.05 -9.54 -6.96
C LEU A 161 22.01 -9.60 -5.76
N VAL A 162 22.69 -10.74 -5.57
CA VAL A 162 23.68 -10.98 -4.52
C VAL A 162 24.95 -10.13 -4.66
N HIS A 163 25.20 -9.52 -5.82
CA HIS A 163 26.34 -8.65 -6.10
C HIS A 163 26.02 -7.16 -5.94
N LYS A 164 24.77 -6.78 -5.66
CA LYS A 164 24.43 -5.40 -5.32
C LYS A 164 24.84 -5.14 -3.87
N GLU A 165 25.71 -4.18 -3.66
CA GLU A 165 26.34 -3.84 -2.38
C GLU A 165 25.62 -2.72 -1.63
N THR A 166 24.93 -1.82 -2.34
CA THR A 166 24.30 -0.62 -1.73
C THR A 166 22.83 -0.48 -2.10
N LEU A 167 22.07 0.27 -1.29
CA LEU A 167 20.66 0.59 -1.56
C LEU A 167 20.48 1.19 -2.96
N ARG A 168 21.37 2.07 -3.40
CA ARG A 168 21.37 2.65 -4.75
C ARG A 168 21.40 1.57 -5.84
N GLN A 169 22.24 0.56 -5.67
CA GLN A 169 22.37 -0.54 -6.63
C GLN A 169 21.15 -1.45 -6.62
N ALA A 170 20.52 -1.67 -5.46
CA ALA A 170 19.26 -2.40 -5.36
C ALA A 170 18.10 -1.63 -6.03
N LEU A 171 17.96 -0.34 -5.74
CA LEU A 171 16.93 0.53 -6.31
C LEU A 171 16.99 0.62 -7.85
N ALA A 172 18.18 0.47 -8.45
CA ALA A 172 18.34 0.42 -9.91
C ALA A 172 17.67 -0.80 -10.57
N GLY A 173 17.35 -1.85 -9.80
CA GLY A 173 16.69 -3.06 -10.29
C GLY A 173 15.18 -3.11 -10.06
N ILE A 174 14.56 -2.05 -9.54
CA ILE A 174 13.12 -2.02 -9.20
C ILE A 174 12.35 -1.19 -10.21
N GLN A 175 11.16 -1.68 -10.56
CA GLN A 175 10.09 -0.88 -11.14
C GLN A 175 8.88 -0.92 -10.21
N ALA A 176 8.35 0.23 -9.85
CA ALA A 176 7.12 0.33 -9.08
C ALA A 176 6.24 1.44 -9.63
N LYS A 177 4.93 1.21 -9.64
CA LYS A 177 3.92 2.16 -10.08
C LYS A 177 2.78 2.18 -9.07
N LEU A 178 2.55 3.34 -8.45
CA LEU A 178 1.41 3.60 -7.59
C LEU A 178 0.44 4.51 -8.32
N ASN A 179 -0.81 4.09 -8.43
CA ASN A 179 -1.90 4.89 -8.97
C ASN A 179 -2.94 5.06 -7.87
N VAL A 180 -3.39 6.29 -7.63
CA VAL A 180 -4.51 6.60 -6.74
C VAL A 180 -5.55 7.34 -7.56
N THR A 181 -6.83 6.96 -7.45
CA THR A 181 -7.93 7.57 -8.18
C THR A 181 -9.14 7.76 -7.29
N ILE A 182 -9.79 8.92 -7.35
CA ILE A 182 -10.97 9.23 -6.55
C ILE A 182 -11.99 9.95 -7.44
N ASP A 183 -13.14 9.34 -7.67
CA ASP A 183 -14.25 9.96 -8.40
C ASP A 183 -14.92 11.05 -7.56
N LYS A 184 -15.24 12.21 -8.16
CA LYS A 184 -15.96 13.28 -7.43
C LYS A 184 -17.32 12.82 -6.92
N ALA A 185 -18.01 11.98 -7.69
CA ALA A 185 -19.33 11.44 -7.34
C ALA A 185 -19.30 10.44 -6.17
N PHE A 186 -18.11 9.98 -5.76
CA PHE A 186 -17.93 9.08 -4.62
C PHE A 186 -18.06 9.81 -3.26
N LEU A 187 -17.63 11.08 -3.22
CA LEU A 187 -17.60 11.89 -2.00
C LEU A 187 -18.93 12.62 -1.80
N SER A 188 -19.36 12.79 -0.55
CA SER A 188 -20.43 13.73 -0.21
C SER A 188 -19.84 15.03 0.33
N GLY A 189 -20.41 16.17 -0.10
CA GLY A 189 -19.94 17.51 0.26
C GLY A 189 -19.01 18.14 -0.79
N ASP A 190 -18.55 19.36 -0.51
CA ASP A 190 -17.63 20.08 -1.40
C ASP A 190 -16.21 19.54 -1.25
N GLY A 191 -15.59 19.15 -2.38
CA GLY A 191 -14.28 18.48 -2.45
C GLY A 191 -13.06 19.30 -2.00
N GLN A 192 -13.20 20.26 -1.09
CA GLN A 192 -12.13 21.14 -0.62
C GLN A 192 -10.95 20.36 0.02
N ILE A 193 -11.23 19.29 0.76
CA ILE A 193 -10.17 18.43 1.34
C ILE A 193 -9.35 17.75 0.23
N MET A 194 -9.98 17.40 -0.89
CA MET A 194 -9.31 16.78 -2.04
C MET A 194 -8.46 17.75 -2.85
N GLN A 195 -8.70 19.05 -2.69
CA GLN A 195 -7.89 20.09 -3.32
C GLN A 195 -6.57 20.33 -2.59
N ILE A 196 -6.42 19.85 -1.33
CA ILE A 196 -5.17 20.00 -0.58
C ILE A 196 -4.04 19.19 -1.26
N PRO A 197 -4.18 17.88 -1.54
CA PRO A 197 -3.17 17.14 -2.30
C PRO A 197 -2.89 17.72 -3.69
N VAL A 198 -3.91 18.26 -4.38
CA VAL A 198 -3.75 18.91 -5.69
C VAL A 198 -2.93 20.19 -5.58
N GLY A 199 -3.27 21.08 -4.63
CA GLY A 199 -2.54 22.31 -4.37
C GLY A 199 -1.09 22.08 -3.91
N MET A 200 -0.83 20.93 -3.28
CA MET A 200 0.52 20.48 -2.90
C MET A 200 1.26 19.75 -4.03
N GLY A 201 0.63 19.51 -5.19
CA GLY A 201 1.23 18.82 -6.34
C GLY A 201 1.26 17.28 -6.26
N TYR A 202 0.69 16.70 -5.21
CA TYR A 202 0.61 15.24 -5.05
C TYR A 202 -0.45 14.59 -5.92
N ALA A 203 -1.49 15.33 -6.32
CA ALA A 203 -2.55 14.84 -7.19
C ALA A 203 -2.85 15.83 -8.32
N VAL A 204 -3.54 15.36 -9.34
CA VAL A 204 -4.02 16.12 -10.49
C VAL A 204 -5.54 15.97 -10.55
N GLU A 205 -6.23 17.09 -10.80
CA GLU A 205 -7.66 17.08 -11.06
C GLU A 205 -7.95 16.57 -12.48
N THR A 206 -8.90 15.65 -12.59
CA THR A 206 -9.38 15.09 -13.86
C THR A 206 -10.83 15.52 -14.11
N PRO A 207 -11.38 15.29 -15.34
CA PRO A 207 -12.77 15.64 -15.62
C PRO A 207 -13.78 14.97 -14.67
N THR A 208 -13.51 13.75 -14.22
CA THR A 208 -14.42 12.94 -13.40
C THR A 208 -14.02 12.86 -11.93
N GLY A 209 -12.81 13.32 -11.57
CA GLY A 209 -12.23 12.99 -10.28
C GLY A 209 -10.88 13.65 -10.01
N PHE A 210 -10.06 12.92 -9.25
CA PHE A 210 -8.69 13.24 -8.91
C PHE A 210 -7.84 11.99 -9.12
N ALA A 211 -6.60 12.18 -9.57
CA ALA A 211 -5.66 11.09 -9.77
C ALA A 211 -4.28 11.47 -9.23
N SER A 212 -3.52 10.50 -8.74
CA SER A 212 -2.10 10.62 -8.43
C SER A 212 -1.39 9.42 -9.01
N GLU A 213 -0.29 9.67 -9.72
CA GLU A 213 0.57 8.61 -10.26
C GLU A 213 1.98 8.82 -9.73
N ALA A 214 2.54 7.84 -9.03
CA ALA A 214 3.96 7.81 -8.72
C ALA A 214 4.60 6.63 -9.44
N GLU A 215 5.64 6.90 -10.21
CA GLU A 215 6.40 5.88 -10.93
C GLU A 215 7.85 5.90 -10.45
N PHE A 216 8.30 4.76 -9.95
CA PHE A 216 9.69 4.47 -9.65
C PHE A 216 10.21 3.53 -10.72
N ASN A 217 11.21 3.96 -11.48
CA ASN A 217 11.77 3.14 -12.55
C ASN A 217 13.29 3.19 -12.47
N ARG A 218 13.90 2.08 -12.06
CA ARG A 218 15.35 1.87 -12.09
C ARG A 218 16.14 3.00 -11.42
N GLY A 219 15.69 3.42 -10.23
CA GLY A 219 16.35 4.46 -9.46
C GLY A 219 15.89 5.89 -9.77
N GLU A 220 14.90 6.08 -10.63
CA GLU A 220 14.27 7.39 -10.89
C GLU A 220 12.84 7.40 -10.32
N LEU A 221 12.51 8.38 -9.49
CA LEU A 221 11.15 8.59 -8.98
C LEU A 221 10.51 9.76 -9.70
N SER A 222 9.30 9.57 -10.21
CA SER A 222 8.45 10.63 -10.70
C SER A 222 7.09 10.61 -10.02
N LEU A 223 6.49 11.79 -9.88
CA LEU A 223 5.17 12.02 -9.35
C LEU A 223 4.41 12.87 -10.37
N ASN A 224 3.31 12.34 -10.89
CA ASN A 224 2.49 12.95 -11.94
C ASN A 224 3.33 13.37 -13.16
N GLY A 225 4.30 12.53 -13.54
CA GLY A 225 5.25 12.78 -14.63
C GLY A 225 6.38 13.76 -14.30
N GLN A 226 6.43 14.33 -13.10
CA GLN A 226 7.51 15.22 -12.66
C GLN A 226 8.56 14.46 -11.86
N ALA A 227 9.83 14.60 -12.22
CA ALA A 227 10.92 13.96 -11.50
C ALA A 227 11.03 14.49 -10.06
N ILE A 228 11.10 13.58 -9.09
CA ILE A 228 11.32 13.88 -7.68
C ILE A 228 12.79 13.60 -7.34
N PRO A 229 13.55 14.58 -6.84
CA PRO A 229 14.97 14.41 -6.51
C PRO A 229 15.14 13.67 -5.17
N TYR A 230 14.51 12.51 -5.02
CA TYR A 230 14.53 11.71 -3.79
C TYR A 230 15.95 11.29 -3.39
N THR A 231 16.88 11.21 -4.36
CA THR A 231 18.29 10.92 -4.09
C THR A 231 18.97 11.98 -3.25
N GLN A 232 18.55 13.24 -3.35
CA GLN A 232 19.01 14.32 -2.47
C GLN A 232 18.43 14.19 -1.07
N MET A 233 17.20 13.66 -0.96
CA MET A 233 16.53 13.44 0.32
C MET A 233 17.14 12.27 1.09
N LEU A 234 17.45 11.16 0.40
CA LEU A 234 18.03 9.97 1.03
C LEU A 234 19.54 10.11 1.31
N GLY A 235 20.25 10.99 0.59
CA GLY A 235 21.65 11.32 0.88
C GLY A 235 22.56 10.09 0.99
N SER A 236 23.31 9.99 2.09
CA SER A 236 24.26 8.91 2.34
C SER A 236 23.61 7.55 2.59
N ALA A 237 22.31 7.49 2.90
CA ALA A 237 21.60 6.22 3.09
C ALA A 237 21.59 5.36 1.81
N LEU A 238 21.65 6.00 0.63
CA LEU A 238 21.73 5.31 -0.66
C LEU A 238 23.02 4.49 -0.82
N ASP A 239 24.09 4.91 -0.17
CA ASP A 239 25.42 4.32 -0.31
C ASP A 239 25.81 3.47 0.91
N GLN A 240 24.89 3.25 1.85
CA GLN A 240 25.06 2.30 2.94
C GLN A 240 25.06 0.86 2.40
N GLU A 241 25.92 0.01 2.98
CA GLU A 241 26.03 -1.40 2.61
C GLU A 241 24.77 -2.17 3.03
N LEU A 242 24.31 -3.07 2.14
CA LEU A 242 23.16 -3.92 2.40
C LEU A 242 23.52 -5.06 3.38
N PRO A 243 22.58 -5.47 4.24
CA PRO A 243 22.85 -6.33 5.40
C PRO A 243 23.26 -7.77 5.04
N TRP A 244 23.03 -8.22 3.81
CA TRP A 244 23.33 -9.59 3.41
C TRP A 244 24.82 -9.87 3.14
N ARG A 245 25.70 -8.90 3.42
CA ARG A 245 27.15 -9.09 3.47
C ARG A 245 27.64 -9.74 4.76
N GLU A 246 26.79 -9.90 5.78
CA GLU A 246 27.12 -10.79 6.90
C GLU A 246 27.06 -12.26 6.44
N ARG A 247 28.12 -12.70 5.76
CA ARG A 247 28.52 -14.10 5.57
C ARG A 247 30.04 -14.24 5.54
#